data_AF-A0A409VJ68-F1
#
_entry.id   AF-A0A409VJ68-F1
#
_cell.length_a   1.000
_cell.length_b   1.000
_cell.length_c   1.000
_cell.angle_alpha   90.00
_cell.angle_beta   90.00
_cell.angle_gamma   90.00
#
_symmetry.space_group_name_H-M   'P 1'
#
loop_
_entity.id
_entity.type
_entity.pdbx_description
1 polymer ?
#
loop_
_entity_poly.entity_id
_entity_poly.type
_entity_poly.pdbx_seq_one_letter_code
_entity_poly.pdbx_strand_id
1 'polypeptide(L)'
;MASALAQNLALAAPLTGTLRYPLDSLISLGRLILVDYQAHLKAQETTANAADNDEAMWEATDSLNDVSEITWLLDRHRWKEEQEKARGGSFPEYTENKEAMEDLNDPRQTEKSLLIMGGNHKAEYVIPAAIKLRREKRGEAPEGSWKNEDALLDFLEFLSKNNHACLFRATDD
;
A
#
# COMPACT_ATOMS: atom_id res chain seq x y z
N MET A 1 38.53 26.47 9.46
CA MET A 1 38.43 25.88 8.11
C MET A 1 37.32 24.83 8.14
N ALA A 2 36.07 25.27 7.99
CA ALA A 2 34.93 24.36 7.87
C ALA A 2 35.02 23.66 6.51
N SER A 3 34.96 22.34 6.53
CA SER A 3 35.23 21.44 5.42
C SER A 3 34.36 21.75 4.19
N ALA A 4 34.98 21.83 3.02
CA ALA A 4 34.33 21.98 1.72
C ALA A 4 33.28 20.87 1.43
N LEU A 5 33.30 19.77 2.20
CA LEU A 5 32.28 18.72 2.18
C LEU A 5 30.92 19.19 2.71
N ALA A 6 30.87 20.14 3.64
CA ALA A 6 29.61 20.67 4.18
C ALA A 6 28.92 21.65 3.21
N GLN A 7 29.68 22.30 2.33
CA GLN A 7 29.14 23.26 1.35
C GLN A 7 28.53 22.56 0.12
N ASN A 8 28.98 21.36 -0.23
CA ASN A 8 28.43 20.61 -1.36
C ASN A 8 27.12 19.87 -1.05
N LEU A 9 26.82 19.57 0.22
CA LEU A 9 25.54 18.99 0.62
C LEU A 9 24.40 20.02 0.63
N ALA A 10 24.72 21.31 0.73
CA ALA A 10 23.74 22.40 0.78
C ALA A 10 23.14 22.78 -0.59
N LEU A 11 23.63 22.19 -1.69
CA LEU A 11 23.25 22.58 -3.06
C LEU A 11 22.32 21.58 -3.78
N ALA A 12 21.89 20.48 -3.14
CA ALA A 12 21.16 19.40 -3.82
C ALA A 12 19.76 19.09 -3.26
N ALA A 13 19.38 19.60 -2.08
CA ALA A 13 18.02 19.48 -1.57
C ALA A 13 17.45 20.89 -1.35
N PRO A 14 16.32 21.25 -1.99
CA PRO A 14 15.65 22.50 -1.66
C PRO A 14 15.37 22.54 -0.15
N LEU A 15 15.73 23.64 0.51
CA LEU A 15 15.43 23.91 1.93
C LEU A 15 13.91 24.12 2.18
N THR A 16 13.05 23.54 1.35
CA THR A 16 11.60 23.79 1.33
C THR A 16 10.82 22.88 2.26
N GLY A 17 11.49 21.98 2.99
CA GLY A 17 10.81 20.95 3.81
C GLY A 17 10.05 19.92 2.96
N THR A 18 10.21 19.95 1.63
CA THR A 18 9.53 19.06 0.69
C THR A 18 10.33 17.78 0.51
N LEU A 19 9.72 16.64 0.86
CA LEU A 19 10.30 15.33 0.57
C LEU A 19 10.02 14.96 -0.89
N ARG A 20 11.08 14.62 -1.64
CA ARG A 20 10.94 13.97 -2.96
C ARG A 20 11.13 12.47 -2.79
N TYR A 21 10.20 11.68 -3.29
CA TYR A 21 10.24 10.23 -3.23
C TYR A 21 9.66 9.64 -4.53
N PRO A 22 10.06 8.42 -4.93
CA PRO A 22 9.60 7.80 -6.17
C PRO A 22 8.17 7.27 -6.02
N LEU A 23 7.18 8.18 -6.05
CA LEU A 23 5.76 7.89 -5.83
C LEU A 23 5.25 6.71 -6.68
N ASP A 24 5.49 6.73 -7.99
CA ASP A 24 5.00 5.68 -8.90
C ASP A 24 5.56 4.30 -8.54
N SER A 25 6.85 4.23 -8.19
CA SER A 25 7.49 2.98 -7.77
C SER A 25 6.96 2.51 -6.41
N LEU A 26 6.71 3.43 -5.49
CA LEU A 26 6.19 3.14 -4.16
C LEU A 26 4.74 2.62 -4.23
N ILE A 27 3.88 3.27 -5.00
CA ILE A 27 2.50 2.83 -5.25
C ILE A 27 2.51 1.48 -5.97
N SER A 28 3.29 1.33 -7.04
CA SER A 28 3.34 0.07 -7.81
C SER A 28 3.79 -1.10 -6.94
N LEU A 29 4.79 -0.89 -6.08
CA LEU A 29 5.24 -1.91 -5.13
C LEU A 29 4.18 -2.20 -4.06
N GLY A 30 3.55 -1.17 -3.50
CA GLY A 30 2.46 -1.32 -2.53
C GLY A 30 1.29 -2.14 -3.08
N ARG A 31 0.89 -1.87 -4.33
CA ARG A 31 -0.13 -2.64 -5.04
C ARG A 31 0.30 -4.10 -5.23
N LEU A 32 1.53 -4.31 -5.70
CA LEU A 32 2.06 -5.65 -5.94
C LEU A 32 2.06 -6.51 -4.66
N ILE A 33 2.57 -5.98 -3.54
CA ILE A 33 2.62 -6.76 -2.30
C ILE A 33 1.23 -7.07 -1.74
N LEU A 34 0.25 -6.20 -1.96
CA LEU A 34 -1.15 -6.46 -1.57
C LEU A 34 -1.80 -7.52 -2.46
N VAL A 35 -1.54 -7.50 -3.78
CA VAL A 35 -1.98 -8.58 -4.69
C VAL A 35 -1.41 -9.92 -4.22
N ASP A 36 -0.11 -9.99 -3.99
CA ASP A 36 0.59 -11.20 -3.56
C ASP A 36 0.05 -11.70 -2.22
N TYR A 37 -0.17 -10.79 -1.26
CA TYR A 37 -0.68 -11.13 0.06
C TYR A 37 -2.14 -11.58 0.02
N GLN A 38 -3.00 -10.94 -0.77
CA GLN A 38 -4.39 -11.37 -0.94
C GLN A 38 -4.47 -12.76 -1.59
N ALA A 39 -3.62 -13.04 -2.58
CA ALA A 39 -3.55 -14.37 -3.20
C ALA A 39 -3.12 -15.44 -2.19
N HIS A 40 -2.15 -15.10 -1.32
CA HIS A 40 -1.73 -15.97 -0.23
C HIS A 40 -2.87 -16.29 0.75
N LEU A 41 -3.61 -15.27 1.21
CA LEU A 41 -4.74 -15.45 2.12
C LEU A 41 -5.87 -16.27 1.50
N LYS A 42 -6.20 -16.05 0.21
CA LYS A 42 -7.19 -16.89 -0.51
C LYS A 42 -6.76 -18.36 -0.59
N ALA A 43 -5.46 -18.61 -0.78
CA ALA A 43 -4.94 -19.98 -0.77
C ALA A 43 -5.04 -20.62 0.63
N GLN A 44 -4.80 -19.84 1.70
CA GLN A 44 -4.99 -20.30 3.08
C GLN A 44 -6.46 -20.61 3.39
N GLU A 45 -7.38 -19.71 3.04
CA GLU A 45 -8.83 -19.90 3.17
C GLU A 45 -9.29 -21.17 2.46
N THR A 46 -8.87 -21.36 1.20
CA THR A 46 -9.19 -22.56 0.41
C THR A 46 -8.65 -23.83 1.06
N THR A 47 -7.43 -23.79 1.58
CA THR A 47 -6.78 -24.94 2.25
C THR A 47 -7.47 -25.26 3.57
N ALA A 48 -7.83 -24.25 4.36
CA ALA A 48 -8.52 -24.40 5.63
C ALA A 48 -9.93 -24.99 5.44
N ASN A 49 -10.68 -24.47 4.46
CA ASN A 49 -11.99 -25.00 4.10
C ASN A 49 -11.91 -26.46 3.62
N ALA A 50 -10.88 -26.82 2.83
CA ALA A 50 -10.68 -28.21 2.41
C ALA A 50 -10.28 -29.16 3.57
N ALA A 51 -9.78 -28.61 4.67
CA ALA A 51 -9.38 -29.34 5.86
C ALA A 51 -10.45 -29.31 6.98
N ASP A 52 -11.65 -28.77 6.70
CA ASP A 52 -12.72 -28.53 7.69
C ASP A 52 -12.22 -27.79 8.95
N ASN A 53 -11.28 -26.85 8.78
CA ASN A 53 -10.73 -26.03 9.84
C ASN A 53 -11.38 -24.64 9.84
N ASP A 54 -12.54 -24.54 10.50
CA ASP A 54 -13.34 -23.31 10.55
C ASP A 54 -12.55 -22.13 11.12
N GLU A 55 -11.75 -22.32 12.17
CA GLU A 55 -10.99 -21.25 12.82
C GLU A 55 -9.99 -20.61 11.84
N ALA A 56 -9.19 -21.42 11.15
CA ALA A 56 -8.23 -20.93 10.17
C ALA A 56 -8.92 -20.30 8.93
N MET A 57 -10.10 -20.80 8.56
CA MET A 57 -10.90 -20.19 7.49
C MET A 57 -11.36 -18.79 7.90
N TRP A 58 -11.93 -18.64 9.10
CA TRP A 58 -12.37 -17.36 9.63
C TRP A 58 -11.24 -16.35 9.74
N GLU A 59 -10.06 -16.75 10.23
CA GLU A 59 -8.87 -15.90 10.30
C GLU A 59 -8.43 -15.38 8.92
N ALA A 60 -8.45 -16.26 7.91
CA ALA A 60 -8.09 -15.89 6.54
C ALA A 60 -9.14 -14.94 5.93
N THR A 61 -10.43 -15.20 6.13
CA THR A 61 -11.52 -14.32 5.67
C THR A 61 -11.45 -12.94 6.33
N ASP A 62 -11.19 -12.87 7.64
CA ASP A 62 -11.04 -11.59 8.35
C ASP A 62 -9.85 -10.79 7.81
N SER A 63 -8.71 -11.47 7.63
CA SER A 63 -7.52 -10.86 7.02
C SER A 63 -7.77 -10.38 5.58
N LEU A 64 -8.60 -11.07 4.80
CA LEU A 64 -9.00 -10.65 3.45
C LEU A 64 -9.84 -9.36 3.47
N ASN A 65 -10.71 -9.18 4.47
CA ASN A 65 -11.46 -7.94 4.65
C ASN A 65 -10.52 -6.77 4.97
N ASP A 66 -9.51 -7.01 5.81
CA ASP A 66 -8.52 -5.98 6.15
C ASP A 66 -7.67 -5.58 4.94
N VAL A 67 -7.26 -6.55 4.11
CA VAL A 67 -6.57 -6.28 2.85
C VAL A 67 -7.43 -5.49 1.87
N SER A 68 -8.74 -5.76 1.82
CA SER A 68 -9.69 -5.00 0.99
C SER A 68 -9.70 -3.52 1.36
N GLU A 69 -9.70 -3.17 2.66
CA GLU A 69 -9.66 -1.78 3.10
C GLU A 69 -8.34 -1.07 2.74
N ILE A 70 -7.21 -1.76 2.84
CA ILE A 70 -5.92 -1.17 2.42
C ILE A 70 -5.83 -1.07 0.88
N THR A 71 -6.43 -2.02 0.17
CA THR A 71 -6.55 -1.97 -1.30
C THR A 71 -7.37 -0.76 -1.73
N TRP A 72 -8.43 -0.39 -1.00
CA TRP A 72 -9.14 0.86 -1.24
C TRP A 72 -8.22 2.10 -1.11
N LEU A 73 -7.26 2.10 -0.19
CA LEU A 73 -6.36 3.25 -0.03
C LEU A 73 -5.34 3.38 -1.19
N LEU A 74 -4.81 2.25 -1.68
CA LEU A 74 -3.70 2.26 -2.65
C LEU A 74 -4.11 1.95 -4.10
N ASP A 75 -5.25 1.31 -4.30
CA ASP A 75 -5.74 0.82 -5.59
C ASP A 75 -7.28 0.75 -5.65
N ARG A 76 -7.90 1.94 -5.60
CA ARG A 76 -9.37 2.06 -5.63
C ARG A 76 -10.00 1.43 -6.88
N HIS A 77 -9.31 1.47 -8.01
CA HIS A 77 -9.76 0.85 -9.26
C HIS A 77 -9.90 -0.67 -9.10
N ARG A 78 -8.82 -1.33 -8.66
CA ARG A 78 -8.86 -2.76 -8.40
C ARG A 78 -9.90 -3.12 -7.34
N TRP A 79 -9.95 -2.36 -6.24
CA TRP A 79 -10.96 -2.57 -5.20
C TRP A 79 -12.39 -2.56 -5.77
N LYS A 80 -12.70 -1.54 -6.59
CA LYS A 80 -14.02 -1.43 -7.24
C LYS A 80 -14.31 -2.64 -8.12
N GLU A 81 -13.37 -3.05 -8.97
CA GLU A 81 -13.55 -4.22 -9.82
C GLU A 81 -13.81 -5.51 -9.01
N GLU A 82 -13.11 -5.69 -7.89
CA GLU A 82 -13.30 -6.84 -7.00
C GLU A 82 -14.68 -6.81 -6.33
N GLN A 83 -15.16 -5.64 -5.89
CA GLN A 83 -16.49 -5.49 -5.30
C GLN A 83 -17.61 -5.72 -6.32
N GLU A 84 -17.47 -5.20 -7.54
CA GLU A 84 -18.45 -5.41 -8.61
C GLU A 84 -18.53 -6.88 -9.02
N LYS A 85 -17.38 -7.57 -9.11
CA LYS A 85 -17.32 -9.02 -9.36
C LYS A 85 -17.99 -9.82 -8.23
N ALA A 86 -17.71 -9.49 -6.97
CA ALA A 86 -18.27 -10.21 -5.83
C ALA A 86 -19.80 -10.05 -5.72
N ARG A 87 -20.35 -8.90 -6.15
CA ARG A 87 -21.79 -8.60 -6.08
C ARG A 87 -22.58 -8.93 -7.35
N GLY A 88 -21.89 -9.26 -8.44
CA GLY A 88 -22.52 -9.56 -9.73
C GLY A 88 -23.09 -8.33 -10.47
N GLY A 89 -22.54 -7.13 -10.24
CA GLY A 89 -23.01 -5.90 -10.88
C GLY A 89 -22.34 -4.62 -10.37
N SER A 90 -22.62 -3.50 -11.04
CA SER A 90 -22.08 -2.17 -10.70
C SER A 90 -22.66 -1.64 -9.40
N PHE A 91 -21.84 -0.92 -8.63
CA PHE A 91 -22.23 -0.33 -7.35
C PHE A 91 -23.08 0.94 -7.59
N PRO A 92 -24.36 1.00 -7.17
CA PRO A 92 -25.27 2.12 -7.49
C PRO A 92 -24.72 3.49 -7.04
N GLU A 93 -24.12 3.51 -5.86
CA GLU A 93 -23.57 4.70 -5.19
C GLU A 93 -22.43 5.35 -5.98
N TYR A 94 -21.67 4.58 -6.77
CA TYR A 94 -20.59 5.09 -7.62
C TYR A 94 -21.07 5.40 -9.04
N THR A 95 -22.10 4.74 -9.55
CA THR A 95 -22.70 5.12 -10.84
C THR A 95 -23.49 6.42 -10.76
N GLU A 96 -23.99 6.79 -9.58
CA GLU A 96 -24.83 7.97 -9.39
C GLU A 96 -24.06 9.18 -8.80
N ASN A 97 -22.94 8.94 -8.10
CA ASN A 97 -22.11 10.02 -7.53
C ASN A 97 -20.89 10.32 -8.42
N LYS A 98 -20.97 11.43 -9.18
CA LYS A 98 -19.88 11.91 -10.04
C LYS A 98 -18.59 12.23 -9.27
N GLU A 99 -18.68 12.81 -8.08
CA GLU A 99 -17.51 13.16 -7.28
C GLU A 99 -16.76 11.90 -6.84
N ALA A 100 -17.50 10.86 -6.42
CA ALA A 100 -16.91 9.57 -6.10
C ALA A 100 -16.21 8.92 -7.31
N MET A 101 -16.69 9.15 -8.53
CA MET A 101 -16.06 8.67 -9.76
C MET A 101 -14.84 9.50 -10.18
N GLU A 102 -14.84 10.80 -9.93
CA GLU A 102 -13.69 11.67 -10.19
C GLU A 102 -12.55 11.35 -9.21
N ASP A 103 -12.86 11.16 -7.93
CA ASP A 103 -11.91 10.76 -6.89
C ASP A 103 -11.29 9.36 -7.09
N LEU A 104 -11.99 8.48 -7.82
CA LEU A 104 -11.44 7.17 -8.21
C LEU A 104 -10.33 7.31 -9.27
N ASN A 105 -10.44 8.30 -10.15
CA ASN A 105 -9.54 8.48 -11.28
C ASN A 105 -8.39 9.46 -11.00
N ASP A 106 -8.40 10.17 -9.87
CA ASP A 106 -7.35 11.13 -9.53
C ASP A 106 -6.11 10.45 -8.90
N PRO A 107 -4.94 10.42 -9.56
CA PRO A 107 -3.72 9.87 -8.98
C PRO A 107 -3.28 10.59 -7.70
N ARG A 108 -3.64 11.87 -7.50
CA ARG A 108 -3.33 12.64 -6.28
C ARG A 108 -4.03 12.06 -5.06
N GLN A 109 -5.21 11.45 -5.24
CA GLN A 109 -5.94 10.81 -4.14
C GLN A 109 -5.20 9.58 -3.61
N THR A 110 -4.53 8.82 -4.50
CA THR A 110 -3.71 7.68 -4.08
C THR A 110 -2.50 8.15 -3.27
N GLU A 111 -1.84 9.23 -3.70
CA GLU A 111 -0.74 9.83 -2.94
C GLU A 111 -1.20 10.32 -1.56
N LYS A 112 -2.30 11.09 -1.51
CA LYS A 112 -2.90 11.55 -0.24
C LYS A 112 -3.20 10.37 0.68
N SER A 113 -3.86 9.34 0.17
CA SER A 113 -4.23 8.14 0.92
C SER A 113 -3.00 7.37 1.43
N LEU A 114 -1.95 7.27 0.62
CA LEU A 114 -0.68 6.65 1.00
C LEU A 114 0.00 7.39 2.16
N LEU A 115 0.06 8.73 2.09
CA LEU A 115 0.71 9.56 3.11
C LEU A 115 -0.05 9.59 4.45
N ILE A 116 -1.35 9.33 4.44
CA ILE A 116 -2.19 9.23 5.65
C ILE A 116 -2.54 7.79 6.01
N MET A 117 -1.96 6.80 5.34
CA MET A 117 -2.37 5.39 5.43
C MET A 117 -2.34 4.87 6.87
N GLY A 118 -1.37 5.28 7.68
CA GLY A 118 -1.32 4.92 9.10
C GLY A 118 -2.55 5.33 9.92
N GLY A 119 -3.36 6.27 9.45
CA GLY A 119 -4.64 6.62 10.07
C GLY A 119 -5.66 5.47 10.04
N ASN A 120 -5.49 4.54 9.10
CA ASN A 120 -6.17 3.25 9.16
C ASN A 120 -5.34 2.28 10.01
N HIS A 121 -5.83 1.96 11.22
CA HIS A 121 -5.18 1.03 12.15
C HIS A 121 -4.83 -0.33 11.53
N LYS A 122 -5.55 -0.75 10.49
CA LYS A 122 -5.29 -2.00 9.78
C LYS A 122 -3.98 -2.00 9.01
N ALA A 123 -3.55 -0.82 8.55
CA ALA A 123 -2.30 -0.67 7.82
C ALA A 123 -1.09 -1.11 8.67
N GLU A 124 -1.16 -0.92 9.99
CA GLU A 124 -0.07 -1.23 10.93
C GLU A 124 0.26 -2.71 11.00
N TYR A 125 -0.64 -3.60 10.57
CA TYR A 125 -0.39 -5.04 10.51
C TYR A 125 -0.51 -5.64 9.11
N VAL A 126 -1.39 -5.13 8.24
CA VAL A 126 -1.52 -5.62 6.85
C VAL A 126 -0.26 -5.35 6.03
N ILE A 127 0.26 -4.11 6.08
CA ILE A 127 1.44 -3.74 5.27
C ILE A 127 2.69 -4.51 5.72
N PRO A 128 3.02 -4.59 7.03
CA PRO A 128 4.15 -5.41 7.48
C PRO A 128 4.01 -6.91 7.13
N ALA A 129 2.80 -7.47 7.21
CA ALA A 129 2.56 -8.87 6.82
C ALA A 129 2.80 -9.09 5.32
N ALA A 130 2.31 -8.19 4.47
CA ALA A 130 2.55 -8.24 3.02
C ALA A 130 4.03 -8.06 2.67
N ILE A 131 4.74 -7.13 3.33
CA ILE A 131 6.18 -6.92 3.17
C ILE A 131 6.96 -8.18 3.59
N LYS A 132 6.60 -8.78 4.73
CA LYS A 132 7.22 -10.02 5.20
C LYS A 132 7.06 -11.13 4.17
N LEU A 133 5.85 -11.35 3.65
CA LEU A 133 5.60 -12.33 2.59
C LEU A 133 6.44 -12.03 1.35
N ARG A 134 6.49 -10.77 0.89
CA ARG A 134 7.30 -10.36 -0.26
C ARG A 134 8.78 -10.69 -0.06
N ARG A 135 9.34 -10.32 1.10
CA ARG A 135 10.75 -10.61 1.45
C ARG A 135 11.04 -12.11 1.47
N GLU A 136 10.09 -12.93 1.93
CA GLU A 136 10.23 -14.39 1.97
C GLU A 136 10.11 -15.06 0.59
N LYS A 137 9.37 -14.45 -0.35
CA LYS A 137 8.99 -15.09 -1.63
C LYS A 137 9.63 -14.47 -2.88
N ARG A 138 10.25 -13.29 -2.80
CA ARG A 138 10.79 -12.54 -3.96
C ARG A 138 11.97 -13.20 -4.70
N GLY A 139 12.54 -14.27 -4.16
CA GLY A 139 13.61 -15.02 -4.82
C GLY A 139 14.95 -14.26 -4.87
N GLU A 140 15.78 -14.61 -5.87
CA GLU A 140 17.11 -14.03 -6.05
C GLU A 140 17.05 -12.60 -6.60
N ALA A 141 17.99 -11.77 -6.15
CA ALA A 141 18.02 -10.36 -6.52
C ALA A 141 18.43 -10.14 -7.97
N PRO A 142 17.67 -9.34 -8.76
CA PRO A 142 18.14 -8.87 -10.06
C PRO A 142 19.37 -7.98 -9.82
N GLU A 143 20.45 -8.26 -10.54
CA GLU A 143 21.73 -7.53 -10.43
C GLU A 143 22.40 -7.59 -9.04
N GLY A 144 22.03 -8.59 -8.22
CA GLY A 144 22.70 -8.89 -6.95
C GLY A 144 22.29 -8.00 -5.78
N SER A 145 21.27 -7.14 -5.89
CA SER A 145 20.79 -6.36 -4.75
C SER A 145 19.32 -5.98 -4.79
N TRP A 146 18.62 -6.19 -3.66
CA TRP A 146 17.26 -5.71 -3.43
C TRP A 146 17.19 -4.30 -2.82
N LYS A 147 18.32 -3.60 -2.67
CA LYS A 147 18.41 -2.33 -1.91
C LYS A 147 17.31 -1.31 -2.25
N ASN A 148 17.00 -1.13 -3.53
CA ASN A 148 15.98 -0.18 -3.95
C ASN A 148 14.58 -0.65 -3.54
N GLU A 149 14.25 -1.93 -3.76
CA GLU A 149 12.97 -2.51 -3.30
C GLU A 149 12.88 -2.44 -1.78
N ASP A 150 13.93 -2.82 -1.05
CA ASP A 150 13.97 -2.80 0.42
C ASP A 150 13.75 -1.41 0.99
N ALA A 151 14.37 -0.38 0.41
CA ALA A 151 14.14 1.01 0.83
C ALA A 151 12.68 1.45 0.60
N LEU A 152 12.04 0.99 -0.48
CA LEU A 152 10.63 1.27 -0.73
C LEU A 152 9.72 0.52 0.25
N LEU A 153 10.02 -0.76 0.55
CA LEU A 153 9.29 -1.55 1.55
C LEU A 153 9.40 -0.92 2.94
N ASP A 154 10.61 -0.52 3.35
CA ASP A 154 10.83 0.16 4.63
C ASP A 154 10.05 1.48 4.70
N PHE A 155 9.95 2.21 3.59
CA PHE A 155 9.16 3.44 3.55
C PHE A 155 7.64 3.16 3.59
N LEU A 156 7.14 2.11 2.93
CA LEU A 156 5.75 1.67 3.07
C LEU A 156 5.42 1.29 4.52
N GLU A 157 6.28 0.52 5.17
CA GLU A 157 6.15 0.16 6.58
C GLU A 157 6.20 1.39 7.48
N PHE A 158 7.05 2.36 7.17
CA PHE A 158 7.07 3.63 7.90
C PHE A 158 5.72 4.35 7.79
N LEU A 159 5.15 4.47 6.59
CA LEU A 159 3.89 5.18 6.37
C LEU A 159 2.66 4.44 6.95
N SER A 160 2.77 3.13 7.20
CA SER A 160 1.67 2.33 7.73
C SER A 160 1.46 2.43 9.24
N LYS A 161 2.37 3.08 9.97
CA LYS A 161 2.28 3.22 11.43
C LYS A 161 1.33 4.35 11.82
N ASN A 162 0.49 4.09 12.82
CA ASN A 162 -0.51 5.06 13.28
C ASN A 162 0.11 6.37 13.77
N ASN A 163 1.18 6.28 14.56
CA ASN A 163 1.91 7.46 15.05
C ASN A 163 2.60 8.28 13.93
N HIS A 164 2.63 7.78 12.69
CA HIS A 164 3.17 8.48 11.53
C HIS A 164 2.07 9.07 10.63
N ALA A 165 0.80 8.77 10.90
CA ALA A 165 -0.33 9.40 10.25
C ALA A 165 -0.25 10.92 10.49
N CYS A 166 -0.24 11.71 9.41
CA CYS A 166 -0.09 13.17 9.42
C CYS A 166 1.33 13.74 9.54
N LEU A 167 2.39 12.93 9.46
CA LEU A 167 3.76 13.47 9.33
C LEU A 167 3.96 14.21 7.99
N PHE A 168 3.22 13.80 6.97
CA PHE A 168 3.27 14.39 5.63
C PHE A 168 1.89 14.92 5.22
N ARG A 169 1.90 15.92 4.34
CA ARG A 169 0.71 16.43 3.66
C ARG A 169 1.06 16.53 2.18
N ALA A 170 0.18 16.05 1.32
CA ALA A 170 0.28 16.37 -0.11
C ALA A 170 0.00 17.87 -0.28
N THR A 171 0.84 18.56 -1.02
CA THR A 171 0.61 19.96 -1.41
C THR A 171 -0.42 20.00 -2.54
N ASP A 172 -1.35 20.97 -2.49
CA ASP A 172 -2.44 21.07 -3.47
C ASP A 172 -2.04 21.78 -4.78
N ASP A 173 -0.77 22.16 -4.94
CA ASP A 173 -0.26 22.96 -6.07
C ASP A 173 -0.40 22.29 -7.46
#